data_AF-A0A2V5K1E5-F1
#
_entry.id   AF-A0A2V5K1E5-F1
#
_cell.length_a   1.000
_cell.length_b   1.000
_cell.length_c   1.000
_cell.angle_alpha   90.00
_cell.angle_beta   90.00
_cell.angle_gamma   90.00
#
_symmetry.space_group_name_H-M   'P 1'
#
loop_
_entity.id
_entity.type
_entity.pdbx_description
1 polymer ?
#
loop_
_entity_poly.entity_id
_entity_poly.type
_entity_poly.pdbx_seq_one_letter_code
_entity_poly.pdbx_strand_id
1 'polypeptide(L)'
;MEPRSKEQLEQDLADALTEGEMAGSDPDEAALHRLSPRYEVRSQAERDPIVEETKAIRRMAKEVDDRYDDYMSRATGDADKGAGPSRTE
;
A
#
# COMPACT_ATOMS: atom_id res chain seq x y z
N MET A 1 39.18 32.35 -32.88
CA MET A 1 38.08 32.65 -31.94
C MET A 1 38.70 33.56 -30.91
N GLU A 2 38.49 34.87 -31.03
CA GLU A 2 39.07 35.84 -30.10
C GLU A 2 38.53 35.58 -28.68
N PRO A 3 39.36 35.66 -27.63
CA PRO A 3 38.89 35.50 -26.26
C PRO A 3 38.02 36.70 -25.90
N ARG A 4 36.75 36.44 -25.58
CA ARG A 4 35.82 37.48 -25.09
C ARG A 4 36.35 38.07 -23.79
N SER A 5 36.32 39.40 -23.67
CA SER A 5 36.72 40.07 -22.42
C SER A 5 35.73 39.75 -21.30
N LYS A 6 36.18 39.89 -20.06
CA LYS A 6 35.33 39.66 -18.90
C LYS A 6 34.11 40.59 -18.89
N GLU A 7 34.29 41.86 -19.25
CA GLU A 7 33.18 42.81 -19.37
C GLU A 7 32.18 42.39 -20.44
N GLN A 8 32.64 41.86 -21.58
CA GLN A 8 31.74 41.38 -22.65
C GLN A 8 30.89 40.20 -22.18
N LEU A 9 31.46 39.29 -21.40
CA LEU A 9 30.73 38.15 -20.83
C LEU A 9 29.71 38.58 -19.77
N GLU A 10 30.05 39.58 -18.96
CA GLU A 10 29.14 40.16 -17.97
C GLU A 10 27.98 40.89 -18.64
N GLN A 11 28.25 41.62 -19.73
CA GLN A 11 27.23 42.28 -20.56
C GLN A 11 26.31 41.24 -21.23
N ASP A 12 26.87 40.25 -21.93
CA ASP A 12 26.11 39.15 -22.56
C ASP A 12 25.21 38.43 -21.55
N LEU A 13 25.68 38.23 -20.32
CA LEU A 13 24.92 37.61 -19.24
C LEU A 13 23.80 38.52 -18.72
N ALA A 14 24.08 39.82 -18.54
CA ALA A 14 23.07 40.78 -18.12
C ALA A 14 21.94 40.88 -19.14
N ASP A 15 22.28 40.93 -20.42
CA ASP A 15 21.32 40.98 -21.53
C ASP A 15 20.49 39.69 -21.59
N ALA A 16 21.13 38.52 -21.45
CA ALA A 16 20.44 37.23 -21.43
C ALA A 16 19.50 37.05 -20.22
N LEU A 17 19.83 37.62 -19.06
CA LEU A 17 19.01 37.54 -17.84
C LEU A 17 17.87 38.58 -17.81
N THR A 18 18.05 39.72 -18.47
CA THR A 18 17.11 40.86 -18.41
C THR A 18 16.17 40.89 -19.62
N GLU A 19 16.70 40.59 -20.80
CA GLU A 19 15.98 40.68 -22.08
C GLU A 19 15.75 39.30 -22.73
N GLY A 20 16.46 38.26 -22.26
CA GLY A 20 16.24 36.89 -22.72
C GLY A 20 14.87 36.36 -22.30
N GLU A 21 14.21 35.61 -23.19
CA GLU A 21 13.02 34.85 -22.82
C GLU A 21 13.36 33.97 -21.62
N MET A 22 12.67 34.20 -20.49
CA MET A 22 12.69 33.23 -19.41
C MET A 22 12.22 31.91 -20.02
N ALA A 23 13.04 30.86 -19.87
CA ALA A 23 12.62 29.50 -20.19
C ALA A 23 11.44 29.14 -19.28
N GLY A 24 10.25 29.54 -19.69
CA GLY A 24 9.00 29.12 -19.07
C GLY A 24 8.93 27.64 -19.32
N SER A 25 9.11 26.85 -18.26
CA SER A 25 8.71 25.44 -18.28
C SER A 25 7.31 25.38 -18.88
N ASP A 26 7.11 24.46 -19.82
CA ASP A 26 5.82 24.22 -20.46
C ASP A 26 4.73 24.27 -19.36
N PRO A 27 3.70 25.13 -19.51
CA PRO A 27 2.66 25.27 -18.49
C PRO A 27 2.08 23.91 -18.06
N ASP A 28 2.05 22.93 -18.96
CA ASP A 28 1.60 21.57 -18.67
C ASP A 28 2.60 20.79 -17.78
N GLU A 29 3.91 20.90 -18.02
CA GLU A 29 4.94 20.32 -17.14
C GLU A 29 4.95 20.98 -15.76
N ALA A 30 4.84 22.30 -15.71
CA ALA A 30 4.79 23.05 -14.46
C ALA A 30 3.54 22.71 -13.63
N ALA A 31 2.43 22.33 -14.27
CA ALA A 31 1.22 21.87 -13.61
C ALA A 31 1.37 20.45 -13.05
N LEU A 32 1.98 19.54 -13.81
CA LEU A 32 2.27 18.17 -13.35
C LEU A 32 3.21 18.16 -12.13
N HIS A 33 4.23 19.02 -12.13
CA HIS A 33 5.17 19.13 -11.00
C HIS A 33 4.53 19.72 -9.72
N ARG A 34 3.43 20.47 -9.87
CA ARG A 34 2.62 21.02 -8.77
C ARG A 34 1.60 20.02 -8.23
N LEU A 35 1.28 18.96 -8.97
CA LEU A 35 0.34 17.95 -8.52
C LEU A 35 1.00 17.08 -7.44
N SER A 36 0.34 16.95 -6.28
CA SER A 36 0.81 16.07 -5.22
C SER A 36 0.95 14.63 -5.73
N PRO A 37 1.91 13.84 -5.22
CA PRO A 37 2.06 12.44 -5.58
C PRO A 37 0.74 11.67 -5.52
N ARG A 38 0.55 10.69 -6.42
CA ARG A 38 -0.64 9.84 -6.42
C ARG A 38 -0.63 8.95 -5.17
N TYR A 39 -1.25 9.42 -4.09
CA TYR A 39 -1.44 8.62 -2.89
C TYR A 39 -2.51 7.54 -3.16
N GLU A 40 -2.21 6.30 -2.77
CA GLU A 40 -3.17 5.21 -2.75
C GLU A 40 -3.75 5.11 -1.33
N VAL A 41 -5.06 5.27 -1.18
CA VAL A 41 -5.74 5.04 0.09
C VAL A 41 -6.14 3.57 0.14
N ARG A 42 -5.47 2.79 1.01
CA ARG A 42 -5.83 1.40 1.28
C ARG A 42 -6.75 1.34 2.48
N SER A 43 -8.03 1.05 2.24
CA SER A 43 -9.00 0.79 3.30
C SER A 43 -9.05 -0.70 3.60
N GLN A 44 -8.47 -1.11 4.73
CA GLN A 44 -8.66 -2.46 5.24
C GLN A 44 -10.10 -2.60 5.75
N ALA A 45 -10.87 -3.54 5.21
CA ALA A 45 -12.23 -3.78 5.69
C ALA A 45 -12.17 -4.29 7.14
N GLU A 46 -12.80 -3.56 8.07
CA GLU A 46 -12.82 -3.93 9.49
C GLU A 46 -13.67 -5.19 9.75
N ARG A 47 -14.65 -5.49 8.89
CA ARG A 47 -15.57 -6.62 9.03
C ARG A 47 -15.80 -7.29 7.68
N ASP A 48 -15.55 -8.58 7.61
CA ASP A 48 -15.81 -9.42 6.44
C ASP A 48 -17.15 -10.16 6.65
N PRO A 49 -18.19 -9.87 5.83
CA PRO A 49 -19.50 -10.48 5.97
C PRO A 49 -19.47 -12.00 5.78
N ILE A 50 -18.56 -12.53 4.95
CA ILE A 50 -18.44 -13.97 4.69
C ILE A 50 -17.93 -14.69 5.94
N VAL A 51 -16.93 -14.10 6.59
CA VAL A 51 -16.35 -14.65 7.81
C VAL A 51 -17.37 -14.64 8.95
N GLU A 52 -18.10 -13.54 9.11
CA GLU A 52 -19.12 -13.42 10.17
C GLU A 52 -20.31 -14.35 9.95
N GLU A 53 -20.80 -14.48 8.71
CA GLU A 53 -21.83 -15.43 8.34
C GLU A 53 -21.38 -16.88 8.60
N THR A 54 -20.17 -17.23 8.16
CA THR A 54 -19.61 -18.58 8.37
C THR A 54 -19.49 -18.92 9.86
N LYS A 55 -19.03 -17.98 10.70
CA LYS A 55 -19.01 -18.14 12.16
C LYS A 55 -20.42 -18.30 12.74
N ALA A 56 -21.40 -17.56 12.24
CA ALA A 56 -22.78 -17.66 12.71
C ALA A 56 -23.40 -19.02 12.38
N ILE A 57 -23.26 -19.48 11.14
CA ILE A 57 -23.76 -20.79 10.69
C ILE A 57 -23.09 -21.92 11.49
N ARG A 58 -21.77 -21.87 11.66
CA ARG A 58 -21.02 -22.88 12.42
C ARG A 58 -21.35 -22.92 13.90
N ARG A 59 -21.76 -21.80 14.51
CA ARG A 59 -22.26 -21.81 15.89
C ARG A 59 -23.60 -22.52 16.03
N MET A 60 -24.40 -22.57 14.97
CA MET A 60 -25.72 -23.20 14.98
C MET A 60 -25.66 -24.69 14.59
N ALA A 61 -24.71 -25.05 13.72
CA ALA A 61 -24.53 -26.43 13.25
C ALA A 61 -23.52 -27.18 14.14
N LYS A 62 -23.97 -28.26 14.79
CA LYS A 62 -23.07 -29.22 15.46
C LYS A 62 -22.67 -30.30 14.46
N GLU A 63 -21.37 -30.55 14.29
CA GLU A 63 -20.91 -31.63 13.42
C GLU A 63 -21.30 -32.99 13.98
N VAL A 64 -21.50 -33.96 13.08
CA VAL A 64 -21.91 -35.33 13.43
C VAL A 64 -20.71 -36.23 13.75
N ASP A 65 -19.50 -35.80 13.39
CA ASP A 65 -18.30 -36.63 13.29
C ASP A 65 -17.05 -35.97 13.92
N ASP A 66 -17.23 -34.90 14.70
CA ASP A 66 -16.24 -34.19 15.54
C ASP A 66 -14.89 -33.78 14.87
N ARG A 67 -14.69 -34.04 13.57
CA ARG A 67 -13.44 -33.80 12.84
C ARG A 67 -13.03 -32.34 12.85
N TYR A 68 -13.99 -31.42 12.80
CA TYR A 68 -13.69 -29.99 12.83
C TYR A 68 -13.56 -29.46 14.25
N ASP A 69 -14.18 -30.09 15.25
CA ASP A 69 -13.96 -29.78 16.67
C ASP A 69 -12.49 -30.08 17.05
N ASP A 70 -11.96 -31.20 16.55
CA ASP A 70 -10.54 -31.56 16.65
C ASP A 70 -9.59 -30.56 15.94
N TYR A 71 -10.01 -30.02 14.80
CA TYR A 71 -9.23 -29.01 14.09
C TYR A 71 -9.26 -27.66 14.81
N MET A 72 -10.44 -27.25 15.29
CA MET A 72 -10.64 -25.98 15.98
C MET A 72 -9.91 -25.95 17.32
N SER A 73 -9.94 -27.04 18.10
CA SER A 73 -9.17 -27.15 19.35
C SER A 73 -7.65 -27.00 19.13
N ARG A 74 -7.12 -27.51 18.01
CA ARG A 74 -5.72 -27.32 17.62
C ARG A 74 -5.44 -25.88 17.16
N ALA A 75 -6.37 -25.25 16.46
CA ALA A 75 -6.23 -23.90 15.92
C ALA A 75 -6.35 -22.80 17.00
N THR A 76 -7.14 -23.02 18.05
CA THR A 76 -7.29 -22.08 19.18
C THR A 76 -6.21 -22.24 20.25
N GLY A 77 -5.36 -23.27 20.14
CA GLY A 77 -4.28 -23.52 21.10
C GLY A 77 -4.74 -24.17 22.41
N ASP A 78 -5.96 -24.71 22.45
CA ASP A 78 -6.49 -25.50 23.59
C ASP A 78 -5.95 -26.95 23.57
N ALA A 79 -4.66 -27.09 23.24
CA ALA A 79 -3.96 -28.37 23.18
C ALA A 79 -3.32 -28.70 24.54
N ASP A 80 -4.11 -28.74 25.60
CA ASP A 80 -3.83 -29.57 26.78
C ASP A 80 -5.12 -29.71 27.58
N LYS A 81 -5.88 -30.81 27.36
CA LYS A 81 -6.58 -31.65 28.35
C LYS A 81 -7.61 -32.54 27.65
N GLY A 82 -7.19 -33.77 27.35
CA GLY A 82 -8.10 -34.92 27.34
C GLY A 82 -8.49 -35.47 25.96
N ALA A 83 -7.69 -36.42 25.47
CA ALA A 83 -8.12 -37.78 25.11
C ALA A 83 -7.04 -38.39 24.19
N GLY A 84 -6.33 -39.40 24.71
CA GLY A 84 -5.38 -40.17 23.91
C GLY A 84 -6.08 -40.98 22.82
N PRO A 85 -5.34 -41.45 21.79
CA PRO A 85 -5.94 -42.17 20.68
C PRO A 85 -6.55 -43.50 21.15
N SER A 86 -7.87 -43.65 21.02
CA SER A 86 -8.57 -44.93 21.11
C SER A 86 -8.23 -45.78 19.88
N ARG A 87 -7.13 -46.53 19.97
CA ARG A 87 -6.81 -47.58 19.00
C ARG A 87 -7.55 -48.86 19.42
N THR A 88 -8.63 -49.16 18.71
CA THR A 88 -9.30 -50.46 18.72
C THR A 88 -8.45 -51.50 17.98
N GLU A 89 -8.21 -52.65 18.62
CA GLU A 89 -7.96 -53.96 17.98
C GLU A 89 -9.18 -54.86 18.24
#